data_AF-A0A2J6T673-F1
#
_entry.id   AF-A0A2J6T673-F1
#
_cell.length_a   1.000
_cell.length_b   1.000
_cell.length_c   1.000
_cell.angle_alpha   90.00
_cell.angle_beta   90.00
_cell.angle_gamma   90.00
#
_symmetry.space_group_name_H-M   'P 1'
#
loop_
_entity.id
_entity.type
_entity.pdbx_description
1 polymer ?
#
loop_
_entity_poly.entity_id
_entity_poly.type
_entity_poly.pdbx_seq_one_letter_code
_entity_poly.pdbx_strand_id
1 'polypeptide(L)'
;MSLYYLAALLFQAVPSLSEPLPPHPTSRICPFNHQSPSVPASQWLNLLTACLAPLIVHIAAGVPSPTIIGGKESLEKPPWSERLSHFNPSSILWRYHAIADRRLRSKSWSREDLAATNALFWDGEHWDGSEVIMIRSRNFPSKLLNSTHVDFLSGSTLATITMTIQGAYSVFIVVTNGSMSDLADFFAPLAVIGLFRLQSAFWLSDEGAYLPFSNCDGSIMTTPFEARVSEELYSAWGRRGVIFRSWWICSMAGLAGYALYSCTDILFTTWVPGDCIYASNLLERVFYTVLTVSAFTIHSFYVLRGQSRTTLVPCIQAMRYKIYTYLMMLLALLGITFSAVETGLGWFHLDHNGV
;
A
#
# COMPACT_ATOMS: atom_id res chain seq x y z
N MET A 1 -19.30 -0.21 8.89
CA MET A 1 -18.44 -0.56 7.75
C MET A 1 -17.46 -1.68 8.10
N SER A 2 -16.52 -1.57 9.04
CA SER A 2 -15.52 -2.65 9.30
C SER A 2 -16.09 -3.99 9.80
N LEU A 3 -17.17 -3.99 10.59
CA LEU A 3 -17.85 -5.21 11.04
C LEU A 3 -18.52 -6.01 9.89
N TYR A 4 -18.95 -5.31 8.84
CA TYR A 4 -19.56 -5.93 7.66
C TYR A 4 -18.52 -6.69 6.82
N TYR A 5 -17.32 -6.12 6.67
CA TYR A 5 -16.19 -6.77 5.99
C TYR A 5 -15.70 -8.03 6.72
N LEU A 6 -15.59 -7.96 8.05
CA LEU A 6 -15.19 -9.12 8.85
C LEU A 6 -16.23 -10.24 8.79
N ALA A 7 -17.53 -9.89 8.81
CA ALA A 7 -18.61 -10.86 8.66
C ALA A 7 -18.64 -11.50 7.27
N ALA A 8 -18.43 -10.72 6.19
CA ALA A 8 -18.38 -11.25 4.82
C ALA A 8 -17.19 -12.20 4.60
N LEU A 9 -16.00 -11.85 5.14
CA LEU A 9 -14.82 -12.71 5.08
C LEU A 9 -14.97 -13.99 5.91
N LEU A 10 -15.63 -13.91 7.08
CA LEU A 10 -15.92 -15.09 7.90
C LEU A 10 -16.99 -16.00 7.29
N PHE A 11 -17.98 -15.46 6.58
CA PHE A 11 -19.00 -16.26 5.89
C PHE A 11 -18.44 -17.03 4.68
N GLN A 12 -17.40 -16.52 4.02
CA GLN A 12 -16.76 -17.22 2.90
C GLN A 12 -15.73 -18.29 3.33
N ALA A 13 -15.28 -18.26 4.59
CA ALA A 13 -14.23 -19.15 5.09
C ALA A 13 -14.75 -20.44 5.76
N VAL A 14 -16.06 -20.71 5.72
CA VAL A 14 -16.64 -21.95 6.29
C VAL A 14 -16.74 -23.02 5.19
N PRO A 15 -15.89 -24.06 5.20
CA PRO A 15 -15.98 -25.13 4.20
C PRO A 15 -17.18 -26.03 4.51
N SER A 16 -17.94 -26.41 3.49
CA SER A 16 -18.85 -27.55 3.57
C SER A 16 -18.02 -28.84 3.68
N LEU A 17 -17.74 -29.24 4.92
CA LEU A 17 -17.05 -30.48 5.27
C LEU A 17 -17.93 -31.71 4.99
N SER A 18 -18.03 -32.14 3.74
CA SER A 18 -18.45 -33.51 3.39
C SER A 18 -18.38 -33.76 1.89
N GLU A 19 -17.27 -34.28 1.35
CA GLU A 19 -17.29 -35.25 0.26
C GLU A 19 -15.88 -35.84 -0.04
N PRO A 20 -15.77 -37.14 -0.39
CA PRO A 20 -14.49 -37.79 -0.71
C PRO A 20 -14.07 -37.63 -2.18
N LEU A 21 -12.76 -37.49 -2.42
CA LEU A 21 -12.13 -37.17 -3.72
C LEU A 21 -11.93 -38.40 -4.66
N PRO A 22 -12.22 -38.28 -5.97
CA PRO A 22 -11.85 -39.25 -7.01
C PRO A 22 -10.44 -39.03 -7.61
N PRO A 23 -9.87 -39.99 -8.38
CA PRO A 23 -8.48 -39.94 -8.90
C PRO A 23 -8.28 -39.08 -10.17
N HIS A 24 -7.10 -38.46 -10.28
CA HIS A 24 -6.75 -37.30 -11.13
C HIS A 24 -6.19 -37.57 -12.56
N PRO A 25 -6.48 -36.69 -13.55
CA PRO A 25 -5.59 -36.40 -14.69
C PRO A 25 -4.50 -35.34 -14.35
N THR A 26 -3.39 -35.36 -15.10
CA THR A 26 -2.02 -34.99 -14.65
C THR A 26 -1.49 -33.59 -15.02
N SER A 27 -2.30 -32.60 -15.40
CA SER A 27 -1.80 -31.20 -15.51
C SER A 27 -2.77 -30.19 -14.89
N ARG A 28 -2.31 -29.55 -13.82
CA ARG A 28 -3.09 -28.64 -12.95
C ARG A 28 -3.13 -27.18 -13.42
N ILE A 29 -2.37 -26.85 -14.47
CA ILE A 29 -2.25 -25.50 -15.05
C ILE A 29 -2.76 -25.59 -16.48
N CYS A 30 -3.60 -24.64 -16.90
CA CYS A 30 -4.06 -24.57 -18.28
C CYS A 30 -2.83 -24.53 -19.22
N PRO A 31 -2.81 -25.28 -20.32
CA PRO A 31 -1.79 -25.09 -21.34
C PRO A 31 -1.84 -23.62 -21.77
N PHE A 32 -0.67 -23.02 -21.91
CA PHE A 32 -0.53 -21.61 -22.25
C PHE A 32 -1.13 -21.37 -23.65
N ASN A 33 -2.39 -20.92 -23.67
CA ASN A 33 -3.14 -20.78 -24.91
C ASN A 33 -2.95 -19.36 -25.42
N HIS A 34 -1.97 -19.17 -26.29
CA HIS A 34 -1.74 -17.89 -26.96
C HIS A 34 -2.93 -17.62 -27.90
N GLN A 35 -3.92 -16.87 -27.42
CA GLN A 35 -5.00 -16.39 -28.26
C GLN A 35 -4.46 -15.24 -29.13
N SER A 36 -4.47 -15.40 -30.46
CA SER A 36 -4.00 -14.39 -31.42
C SER A 36 -5.12 -13.62 -32.15
N PRO A 37 -6.22 -13.14 -31.52
CA PRO A 37 -6.98 -12.07 -32.15
C PRO A 37 -6.17 -10.77 -32.08
N SER A 38 -6.09 -10.03 -33.18
CA SER A 38 -5.53 -8.67 -33.18
C SER A 38 -6.42 -7.76 -32.32
N VAL A 39 -5.99 -7.47 -31.09
CA VAL A 39 -6.63 -6.46 -30.25
C VAL A 39 -6.26 -5.08 -30.79
N PRO A 40 -7.23 -4.21 -31.13
CA PRO A 40 -6.93 -2.85 -31.58
C PRO A 40 -6.06 -2.12 -30.55
N ALA A 41 -5.10 -1.32 -31.00
CA ALA A 41 -4.18 -0.59 -30.11
C ALA A 41 -4.91 0.27 -29.06
N SER A 42 -6.08 0.81 -29.40
CA SER A 42 -6.93 1.57 -28.46
C SER A 42 -7.47 0.69 -27.32
N GLN A 43 -7.90 -0.54 -27.61
CA GLN A 43 -8.36 -1.49 -26.60
C GLN A 43 -7.19 -1.96 -25.73
N TRP A 44 -6.00 -2.15 -26.30
CA TRP A 44 -4.77 -2.45 -25.56
C TRP A 44 -4.44 -1.33 -24.56
N LEU A 45 -4.46 -0.08 -25.00
CA LEU A 45 -4.21 1.08 -24.13
C LEU A 45 -5.25 1.18 -23.00
N ASN A 46 -6.51 0.87 -23.28
CA ASN A 46 -7.57 0.87 -22.27
C ASN A 46 -7.34 -0.21 -21.21
N LEU A 47 -7.00 -1.44 -21.60
CA LEU A 47 -6.71 -2.54 -20.67
C LEU A 47 -5.48 -2.23 -19.80
N LEU A 48 -4.41 -1.71 -20.41
CA LEU A 48 -3.21 -1.33 -19.65
C LEU A 48 -3.50 -0.17 -18.69
N THR A 49 -4.29 0.81 -19.13
CA THR A 49 -4.69 1.95 -18.28
C THR A 49 -5.55 1.47 -17.11
N ALA A 50 -6.52 0.58 -17.35
CA ALA A 50 -7.37 0.01 -16.31
C ALA A 50 -6.53 -0.80 -15.29
N CYS A 51 -5.60 -1.62 -15.79
CA CYS A 51 -4.67 -2.38 -14.97
C CYS A 51 -3.80 -1.45 -14.10
N LEU A 52 -3.13 -0.47 -14.69
CA LEU A 52 -2.16 0.36 -13.98
C LEU A 52 -2.81 1.45 -13.11
N ALA A 53 -4.07 1.83 -13.38
CA ALA A 53 -4.72 2.94 -12.66
C ALA A 53 -4.74 2.74 -11.13
N PRO A 54 -5.14 1.58 -10.57
CA PRO A 54 -5.05 1.36 -9.13
C PRO A 54 -3.64 1.51 -8.58
N LEU A 55 -2.62 0.98 -9.27
CA LEU A 55 -1.22 1.09 -8.85
C LEU A 55 -0.72 2.53 -8.87
N ILE A 56 -0.97 3.26 -9.96
CA ILE A 56 -0.55 4.66 -10.13
C ILE A 56 -1.20 5.52 -9.06
N VAL A 57 -2.51 5.37 -8.85
CA VAL A 57 -3.22 6.14 -7.81
C VAL A 57 -2.67 5.78 -6.43
N HIS A 58 -2.42 4.50 -6.14
CA HIS A 58 -1.85 4.07 -4.87
C HIS A 58 -0.47 4.69 -4.59
N ILE A 59 0.39 4.74 -5.60
CA ILE A 59 1.73 5.35 -5.50
C ILE A 59 1.64 6.88 -5.41
N ALA A 60 0.94 7.52 -6.35
CA ALA A 60 0.85 8.97 -6.44
C ALA A 60 0.19 9.58 -5.20
N ALA A 61 -0.78 8.89 -4.63
CA ALA A 61 -1.45 9.32 -3.41
C ALA A 61 -0.66 8.92 -2.14
N GLY A 62 0.14 7.85 -2.22
CA GLY A 62 0.77 7.22 -1.06
C GLY A 62 2.16 7.75 -0.72
N VAL A 63 2.92 8.24 -1.70
CA VAL A 63 4.33 8.62 -1.52
C VAL A 63 4.50 10.14 -1.57
N PRO A 64 4.92 10.78 -0.45
CA PRO A 64 5.12 12.22 -0.43
C PRO A 64 6.44 12.61 -1.09
N SER A 65 6.58 13.90 -1.39
CA SER A 65 7.85 14.44 -1.87
C SER A 65 8.90 14.48 -0.74
N PRO A 66 10.15 14.05 -1.00
CA PRO A 66 11.23 14.13 -0.02
C PRO A 66 11.52 15.58 0.40
N THR A 67 11.69 15.79 1.71
CA THR A 67 12.21 17.00 2.31
C THR A 67 13.64 16.74 2.76
N ILE A 68 14.61 17.46 2.20
CA ILE A 68 16.02 17.32 2.57
C ILE A 68 16.28 18.15 3.82
N ILE A 69 16.78 17.48 4.86
CA ILE A 69 17.24 18.05 6.11
C ILE A 69 18.77 17.97 6.12
N GLY A 70 19.40 19.09 6.50
CA GLY A 70 20.81 19.12 6.86
C GLY A 70 21.57 20.29 6.25
N GLY A 71 22.85 20.38 6.63
CA GLY A 71 23.74 21.48 6.27
C GLY A 71 23.99 21.57 4.76
N LYS A 72 24.63 22.65 4.31
CA LYS A 72 24.99 22.83 2.89
C LYS A 72 25.77 21.66 2.30
N GLU A 73 26.48 20.90 3.14
CA GLU A 73 27.26 19.73 2.75
C GLU A 73 26.41 18.45 2.60
N SER A 74 25.20 18.36 3.18
CA SER A 74 24.31 17.19 3.10
C SER A 74 23.10 17.38 2.18
N LEU A 75 23.17 18.35 1.26
CA LEU A 75 22.14 18.61 0.23
C LEU A 75 22.00 17.51 -0.83
N GLU A 76 22.65 16.36 -0.62
CA GLU A 76 22.54 15.22 -1.51
C GLU A 76 21.10 14.69 -1.54
N LYS A 77 20.54 14.64 -2.74
CA LYS A 77 19.23 14.04 -2.96
C LYS A 77 19.33 12.54 -2.65
N PRO A 78 18.32 11.94 -2.01
CA PRO A 78 18.32 10.51 -1.74
C PRO A 78 18.49 9.74 -3.05
N PRO A 79 19.38 8.73 -3.10
CA PRO A 79 19.52 7.89 -4.27
C PRO A 79 18.18 7.24 -4.64
N TRP A 80 17.95 6.99 -5.93
CA TRP A 80 16.68 6.42 -6.39
C TRP A 80 16.37 5.07 -5.72
N SER A 81 17.41 4.27 -5.41
CA SER A 81 17.29 2.99 -4.71
C SER A 81 16.75 3.16 -3.29
N GLU A 82 17.07 4.25 -2.60
CA GLU A 82 16.53 4.58 -1.27
C GLU A 82 15.07 5.02 -1.34
N ARG A 83 14.64 5.55 -2.50
CA ARG A 83 13.25 5.96 -2.73
C ARG A 83 12.35 4.77 -3.04
N LEU A 84 12.89 3.69 -3.62
CA LEU A 84 12.09 2.54 -4.03
C LEU A 84 11.26 1.91 -2.92
N SER A 85 11.84 1.79 -1.72
CA SER A 85 11.15 1.23 -0.56
C SER A 85 9.87 1.98 -0.19
N HIS A 86 9.74 3.27 -0.55
CA HIS A 86 8.52 4.05 -0.30
C HIS A 86 7.38 3.71 -1.25
N PHE A 87 7.68 3.22 -2.46
CA PHE A 87 6.66 2.79 -3.43
C PHE A 87 6.07 1.41 -3.11
N ASN A 88 6.64 0.68 -2.16
CA ASN A 88 6.10 -0.59 -1.71
C ASN A 88 4.71 -0.36 -1.06
N PRO A 89 3.64 -1.06 -1.48
CA PRO A 89 2.32 -0.91 -0.88
C PRO A 89 2.31 -1.13 0.64
N SER A 90 3.21 -1.98 1.16
CA SER A 90 3.37 -2.18 2.61
C SER A 90 3.83 -0.88 3.31
N SER A 91 4.76 -0.13 2.71
CA SER A 91 5.21 1.16 3.23
C SER A 91 4.11 2.22 3.19
N ILE A 92 3.33 2.23 2.12
CA ILE A 92 2.21 3.17 1.95
C ILE A 92 1.11 2.90 2.99
N LEU A 93 0.75 1.63 3.20
CA LEU A 93 -0.18 1.24 4.27
C LEU A 93 0.35 1.64 5.65
N TRP A 94 1.65 1.49 5.89
CA TRP A 94 2.26 1.88 7.16
C TRP A 94 2.11 3.38 7.40
N ARG A 95 2.31 4.21 6.36
CA ARG A 95 2.07 5.66 6.42
C ARG A 95 0.62 5.94 6.83
N TYR A 96 -0.36 5.29 6.21
CA TYR A 96 -1.78 5.49 6.56
C TYR A 96 -2.08 5.13 8.02
N HIS A 97 -1.54 4.01 8.50
CA HIS A 97 -1.63 3.63 9.90
C HIS A 97 -0.98 4.64 10.83
N ALA A 98 0.27 5.01 10.57
CA ALA A 98 1.07 5.83 11.47
C ALA A 98 0.51 7.25 11.62
N ILE A 99 0.00 7.83 10.52
CA ILE A 99 -0.65 9.15 10.54
C ILE A 99 -1.92 9.12 11.40
N ALA A 100 -2.77 8.10 11.20
CA ALA A 100 -3.99 7.94 11.99
C ALA A 100 -3.69 7.65 13.49
N ASP A 101 -2.73 6.76 13.78
CA ASP A 101 -2.29 6.46 15.16
C ASP A 101 -1.78 7.71 15.86
N ARG A 102 -0.94 8.51 15.18
CA ARG A 102 -0.37 9.73 15.73
C ARG A 102 -1.44 10.79 15.97
N ARG A 103 -2.40 10.96 15.04
CA ARG A 103 -3.52 11.87 15.23
C ARG A 103 -4.37 11.51 16.45
N LEU A 104 -4.67 10.22 16.64
CA LEU A 104 -5.48 9.73 17.76
C LEU A 104 -4.78 9.91 19.12
N ARG A 105 -3.45 9.91 19.12
CA ARG A 105 -2.62 10.13 20.30
C ARG A 105 -2.26 11.59 20.56
N SER A 106 -2.45 12.49 19.61
CA SER A 106 -2.16 13.90 19.81
C SER A 106 -3.11 14.55 20.83
N LYS A 107 -2.55 15.31 21.78
CA LYS A 107 -3.30 16.12 22.75
C LYS A 107 -3.77 17.43 22.12
N SER A 108 -2.92 18.02 21.28
CA SER A 108 -3.16 19.19 20.43
C SER A 108 -2.68 18.86 19.02
N TRP A 109 -3.56 19.01 18.03
CA TRP A 109 -3.23 18.74 16.62
C TRP A 109 -3.19 20.04 15.84
N SER A 110 -1.98 20.53 15.59
CA SER A 110 -1.77 21.79 14.87
C SER A 110 -1.59 21.58 13.37
N ARG A 111 -1.51 22.68 12.61
CA ARG A 111 -1.29 22.64 11.16
C ARG A 111 0.15 22.24 10.83
N GLU A 112 1.07 22.60 11.71
CA GLU A 112 2.47 22.22 11.69
C GLU A 112 2.61 20.70 11.95
N ASP A 113 1.82 20.12 12.86
CA ASP A 113 1.79 18.67 13.09
C ASP A 113 1.28 17.90 11.88
N LEU A 114 0.25 18.42 11.23
CA LEU A 114 -0.30 17.86 9.99
C LEU A 114 0.77 17.85 8.90
N ALA A 115 1.41 19.00 8.63
CA ALA A 115 2.46 19.10 7.63
C ALA A 115 3.65 18.19 7.94
N ALA A 116 4.10 18.17 9.21
CA ALA A 116 5.30 17.46 9.62
C ALA A 116 5.12 15.95 9.62
N THR A 117 3.94 15.48 10.02
CA THR A 117 3.59 14.06 9.99
C THR A 117 3.46 13.51 8.57
N ASN A 118 3.16 14.37 7.59
CA ASN A 118 3.05 13.97 6.20
C ASN A 118 4.35 14.10 5.41
N ALA A 119 5.31 14.88 5.90
CA ALA A 119 6.60 15.05 5.25
C ALA A 119 7.47 13.79 5.38
N LEU A 120 8.30 13.58 4.37
CA LEU A 120 9.31 12.53 4.33
C LEU A 120 10.68 13.18 4.44
N PHE A 121 11.30 13.12 5.61
CA PHE A 121 12.56 13.80 5.86
C PHE A 121 13.76 12.92 5.53
N TRP A 122 14.75 13.48 4.84
CA TRP A 122 16.02 12.83 4.49
C TRP A 122 17.15 13.64 5.09
N ASP A 123 17.98 13.05 5.95
CA ASP A 123 19.08 13.76 6.61
C ASP A 123 20.42 13.78 5.83
N GLY A 124 20.44 13.15 4.66
CA GLY A 124 21.64 12.92 3.85
C GLY A 124 22.02 11.44 3.78
N GLU A 125 21.69 10.66 4.82
CA GLU A 125 22.06 9.25 4.92
C GLU A 125 20.83 8.37 5.22
N HIS A 126 19.88 8.89 5.97
CA HIS A 126 18.75 8.18 6.53
C HIS A 126 17.43 8.95 6.33
N TRP A 127 16.36 8.19 6.10
CA TRP A 127 14.99 8.66 6.22
C TRP A 127 14.54 8.77 7.68
N ASP A 128 13.99 9.92 8.07
CA ASP A 128 13.40 10.16 9.38
C ASP A 128 11.91 10.52 9.27
N GLY A 129 11.08 9.79 10.01
CA GLY A 129 9.64 10.07 10.16
C GLY A 129 9.20 10.05 11.63
N SER A 130 10.14 10.13 12.56
CA SER A 130 9.94 10.05 14.00
C SER A 130 9.00 11.14 14.55
N GLU A 131 8.50 10.93 15.76
CA GLU A 131 7.78 11.99 16.49
C GLU A 131 8.71 13.15 16.88
N VAL A 132 9.99 12.86 17.08
CA VAL A 132 11.02 13.88 17.36
C VAL A 132 11.18 14.82 16.18
N ILE A 133 11.32 14.30 14.96
CA ILE A 133 11.46 15.16 13.79
C ILE A 133 10.20 15.98 13.54
N MET A 134 9.02 15.41 13.83
CA MET A 134 7.75 16.14 13.76
C MET A 134 7.75 17.41 14.62
N ILE A 135 8.16 17.29 15.89
CA ILE A 135 8.23 18.44 16.82
C ILE A 135 9.33 19.41 16.37
N ARG A 136 10.50 18.89 15.97
CA ARG A 136 11.65 19.71 15.54
C ARG A 136 11.34 20.53 14.29
N SER A 137 10.59 19.97 13.33
CA SER A 137 10.31 20.62 12.06
C SER A 137 9.27 21.74 12.15
N ARG A 138 8.52 21.87 13.26
CA ARG A 138 7.46 22.89 13.43
C ARG A 138 7.95 24.33 13.20
N ASN A 139 9.23 24.60 13.40
CA ASN A 139 9.80 25.95 13.26
C ASN A 139 10.21 26.32 11.83
N PHE A 140 10.15 25.38 10.88
CA PHE A 140 10.74 25.56 9.55
C PHE A 140 9.83 25.20 8.34
N PRO A 141 8.50 25.37 8.41
CA PRO A 141 7.67 25.16 7.23
C PRO A 141 7.93 26.28 6.20
N SER A 142 8.11 25.92 4.94
CA SER A 142 8.10 26.88 3.82
C SER A 142 6.67 27.22 3.40
N LYS A 143 5.76 26.23 3.52
CA LYS A 143 4.34 26.35 3.21
C LYS A 143 3.55 25.53 4.23
N LEU A 144 2.68 26.22 4.97
CA LEU A 144 1.70 25.59 5.85
C LEU A 144 0.33 25.54 5.18
N LEU A 145 -0.46 24.56 5.59
CA LEU A 145 -1.87 24.49 5.25
C LEU A 145 -2.65 25.57 5.98
N ASN A 146 -3.81 25.93 5.43
CA ASN A 146 -4.75 26.85 6.09
C ASN A 146 -5.46 26.19 7.28
N SER A 147 -5.61 24.87 7.24
CA SER A 147 -6.41 24.07 8.17
C SER A 147 -5.61 22.97 8.86
N THR A 148 -6.17 22.41 9.94
CA THR A 148 -5.64 21.23 10.67
C THR A 148 -6.11 19.89 10.05
N HIS A 149 -6.84 19.98 8.94
CA HIS A 149 -7.28 18.86 8.11
C HIS A 149 -7.03 19.18 6.63
N VAL A 150 -7.10 18.14 5.81
CA VAL A 150 -7.00 18.24 4.35
C VAL A 150 -8.20 19.02 3.78
N ASP A 151 -7.94 19.98 2.91
CA ASP A 151 -9.00 20.75 2.24
C ASP A 151 -9.82 19.86 1.30
N PHE A 152 -11.14 20.07 1.25
CA PHE A 152 -12.04 19.27 0.40
C PHE A 152 -11.73 19.38 -1.09
N LEU A 153 -11.13 20.50 -1.52
CA LEU A 153 -10.72 20.76 -2.90
C LEU A 153 -9.20 20.63 -3.09
N SER A 154 -8.60 19.61 -2.47
CA SER A 154 -7.18 19.29 -2.60
C SER A 154 -6.93 18.07 -3.49
N GLY A 155 -5.69 17.94 -3.98
CA GLY A 155 -5.24 16.74 -4.69
C GLY A 155 -5.34 15.47 -3.81
N SER A 156 -5.09 15.60 -2.50
CA SER A 156 -5.18 14.47 -1.56
C SER A 156 -6.64 14.01 -1.34
N THR A 157 -7.61 14.93 -1.36
CA THR A 157 -9.04 14.58 -1.32
C THR A 157 -9.47 13.87 -2.60
N LEU A 158 -9.08 14.39 -3.78
CA LEU A 158 -9.36 13.74 -5.06
C LEU A 158 -8.78 12.32 -5.11
N ALA A 159 -7.53 12.15 -4.67
CA ALA A 159 -6.89 10.84 -4.62
C ALA A 159 -7.64 9.87 -3.69
N THR A 160 -8.12 10.36 -2.55
CA THR A 160 -8.93 9.55 -1.62
C THR A 160 -10.26 9.13 -2.25
N ILE A 161 -10.96 10.04 -2.93
CA ILE A 161 -12.21 9.73 -3.63
C ILE A 161 -11.97 8.65 -4.70
N THR A 162 -10.94 8.83 -5.53
CA THR A 162 -10.58 7.86 -6.58
C THR A 162 -10.28 6.48 -6.00
N MET A 163 -9.45 6.39 -4.96
CA MET A 163 -9.14 5.10 -4.31
C MET A 163 -10.37 4.48 -3.66
N THR A 164 -11.28 5.29 -3.10
CA THR A 164 -12.52 4.80 -2.50
C THR A 164 -13.45 4.20 -3.53
N ILE A 165 -13.64 4.88 -4.67
CA ILE A 165 -14.48 4.39 -5.76
C ILE A 165 -13.88 3.10 -6.36
N GLN A 166 -12.58 3.09 -6.66
CA GLN A 166 -11.90 1.91 -7.20
C GLN A 166 -12.00 0.72 -6.24
N GLY A 167 -11.70 0.93 -4.95
CA GLY A 167 -11.77 -0.12 -3.94
C GLY A 167 -13.20 -0.63 -3.72
N ALA A 168 -14.20 0.24 -3.69
CA ALA A 168 -15.60 -0.16 -3.54
C ALA A 168 -16.08 -0.99 -4.75
N TYR A 169 -15.68 -0.60 -5.97
CA TYR A 169 -15.99 -1.34 -7.18
C TYR A 169 -15.33 -2.73 -7.20
N SER A 170 -14.04 -2.83 -6.83
CA SER A 170 -13.36 -4.12 -6.73
C SER A 170 -13.97 -5.03 -5.66
N VAL A 171 -14.36 -4.48 -4.50
CA VAL A 171 -15.11 -5.24 -3.49
C VAL A 171 -16.43 -5.77 -4.04
N PHE A 172 -17.18 -4.92 -4.75
CA PHE A 172 -18.45 -5.33 -5.36
C PHE A 172 -18.25 -6.51 -6.31
N ILE A 173 -17.25 -6.46 -7.20
CA ILE A 173 -16.95 -7.55 -8.14
C ILE A 173 -16.54 -8.83 -7.42
N VAL A 174 -15.67 -8.74 -6.40
CA VAL A 174 -15.26 -9.93 -5.62
C VAL A 174 -16.46 -10.59 -4.96
N VAL A 175 -17.41 -9.82 -4.45
CA VAL A 175 -18.62 -10.33 -3.81
C VAL A 175 -19.61 -10.93 -4.81
N THR A 176 -19.75 -10.37 -6.02
CA THR A 176 -20.77 -10.81 -6.99
C THR A 176 -20.30 -11.88 -7.97
N ASN A 177 -19.05 -11.82 -8.44
CA ASN A 177 -18.56 -12.61 -9.57
C ASN A 177 -17.49 -13.64 -9.19
N GLY A 178 -17.02 -13.67 -7.94
CA GLY A 178 -16.14 -14.71 -7.38
C GLY A 178 -14.68 -14.70 -7.86
N SER A 179 -14.38 -14.29 -9.10
CA SER A 179 -13.00 -14.19 -9.60
C SER A 179 -12.85 -13.05 -10.60
N MET A 180 -11.77 -12.30 -10.46
CA MET A 180 -11.25 -11.39 -11.47
C MET A 180 -10.07 -12.12 -12.12
N SER A 181 -10.08 -12.33 -13.43
CA SER A 181 -9.02 -13.11 -14.09
C SER A 181 -8.62 -12.48 -15.42
N ASP A 182 -8.65 -11.16 -15.48
CA ASP A 182 -8.32 -10.40 -16.68
C ASP A 182 -7.18 -9.42 -16.39
N LEU A 183 -6.41 -9.04 -17.41
CA LEU A 183 -5.28 -8.11 -17.25
C LEU A 183 -5.69 -6.81 -16.55
N ALA A 184 -6.88 -6.30 -16.87
CA ALA A 184 -7.43 -5.08 -16.28
C ALA A 184 -7.57 -5.16 -14.75
N ASP A 185 -7.71 -6.37 -14.21
CA ASP A 185 -8.03 -6.60 -12.80
C ASP A 185 -6.83 -7.04 -11.96
N PHE A 186 -5.64 -7.23 -12.55
CA PHE A 186 -4.45 -7.66 -11.80
C PHE A 186 -4.16 -6.75 -10.58
N PHE A 187 -4.42 -5.44 -10.69
CA PHE A 187 -4.29 -4.50 -9.57
C PHE A 187 -5.59 -4.20 -8.81
N ALA A 188 -6.68 -4.90 -9.07
CA ALA A 188 -7.94 -4.71 -8.38
C ALA A 188 -7.85 -5.03 -6.87
N PRO A 189 -7.15 -6.09 -6.41
CA PRO A 189 -6.98 -6.30 -4.97
C PRO A 189 -6.17 -5.17 -4.30
N LEU A 190 -5.26 -4.50 -5.02
CA LEU A 190 -4.58 -3.30 -4.54
C LEU A 190 -5.54 -2.12 -4.35
N ALA A 191 -6.60 -2.01 -5.17
CA ALA A 191 -7.66 -1.02 -4.97
C ALA A 191 -8.44 -1.29 -3.67
N VAL A 192 -8.74 -2.55 -3.36
CA VAL A 192 -9.38 -2.94 -2.08
C VAL A 192 -8.48 -2.59 -0.89
N ILE A 193 -7.19 -2.90 -0.98
CA ILE A 193 -6.18 -2.50 0.01
C ILE A 193 -6.13 -0.96 0.13
N GLY A 194 -6.35 -0.24 -0.97
CA GLY A 194 -6.45 1.22 -1.01
C GLY A 194 -7.55 1.82 -0.12
N LEU A 195 -8.58 1.05 0.26
CA LEU A 195 -9.61 1.51 1.21
C LEU A 195 -9.04 1.81 2.60
N PHE A 196 -7.90 1.21 2.95
CA PHE A 196 -7.11 1.60 4.13
C PHE A 196 -6.50 3.00 3.99
N ARG A 197 -6.83 3.81 2.98
CA ARG A 197 -6.51 5.24 3.01
C ARG A 197 -7.50 6.02 3.87
N LEU A 198 -8.75 5.55 3.94
CA LEU A 198 -9.89 6.28 4.50
C LEU A 198 -9.70 6.69 5.96
N GLN A 199 -9.08 5.84 6.79
CA GLN A 199 -8.91 6.17 8.21
C GLN A 199 -7.94 7.34 8.44
N SER A 200 -7.05 7.61 7.50
CA SER A 200 -6.11 8.75 7.56
C SER A 200 -6.50 9.90 6.62
N ALA A 201 -7.57 9.77 5.82
CA ALA A 201 -7.88 10.68 4.73
C ALA A 201 -7.93 12.16 5.14
N PHE A 202 -8.53 12.46 6.29
CA PHE A 202 -8.64 13.84 6.80
C PHE A 202 -7.30 14.46 7.21
N TRP A 203 -6.25 13.65 7.39
CA TRP A 203 -4.94 14.08 7.88
C TRP A 203 -3.80 13.65 6.97
N LEU A 204 -4.11 13.18 5.76
CA LEU A 204 -3.14 12.71 4.78
C LEU A 204 -3.05 13.74 3.66
N SER A 205 -2.03 14.59 3.73
CA SER A 205 -1.81 15.72 2.82
C SER A 205 -0.41 15.67 2.22
N ASP A 206 -0.26 16.10 0.97
CA ASP A 206 1.05 16.30 0.35
C ASP A 206 1.34 17.79 0.06
N GLU A 207 0.57 18.72 0.65
CA GLU A 207 0.64 20.16 0.35
C GLU A 207 1.64 20.93 1.23
N GLY A 208 2.02 20.34 2.37
CA GLY A 208 3.01 20.92 3.27
C GLY A 208 4.40 20.88 2.64
N ALA A 209 5.12 21.99 2.74
CA ALA A 209 6.50 22.06 2.27
C ALA A 209 7.41 22.65 3.35
N TYR A 210 8.67 22.26 3.31
CA TYR A 210 9.69 22.63 4.28
C TYR A 210 10.89 23.27 3.58
N LEU A 211 11.54 24.22 4.25
CA LEU A 211 12.82 24.76 3.79
C LEU A 211 13.96 23.78 4.15
N PRO A 212 15.04 23.72 3.35
CA PRO A 212 16.24 22.98 3.72
C PRO A 212 16.81 23.49 5.05
N PHE A 213 17.16 22.55 5.95
CA PHE A 213 17.67 22.86 7.30
C PHE A 213 19.16 23.24 7.28
N SER A 214 19.56 24.27 6.51
CA SER A 214 21.00 24.53 6.36
C SER A 214 21.66 25.28 7.53
N ASN A 215 20.89 25.88 8.45
CA ASN A 215 21.39 26.82 9.48
C ASN A 215 20.80 26.63 10.90
N CYS A 216 20.28 25.44 11.23
CA CYS A 216 19.53 25.23 12.49
C CYS A 216 20.37 24.84 13.72
N ASP A 217 21.66 25.22 13.76
CA ASP A 217 22.52 25.00 14.93
C ASP A 217 22.42 26.11 16.00
N GLY A 218 21.51 27.09 15.80
CA GLY A 218 21.57 28.37 16.51
C GLY A 218 20.74 28.55 17.79
N SER A 219 19.87 27.63 18.19
CA SER A 219 19.16 27.78 19.48
C SER A 219 19.31 26.54 20.34
N ILE A 220 20.08 26.68 21.42
CA ILE A 220 20.18 25.71 22.52
C ILE A 220 18.78 25.56 23.11
N MET A 221 18.01 24.61 22.56
CA MET A 221 16.70 24.28 23.11
C MET A 221 16.97 23.50 24.40
N THR A 222 16.70 24.13 25.54
CA THR A 222 17.03 23.62 26.88
C THR A 222 16.24 22.37 27.28
N THR A 223 15.17 22.05 26.55
CA THR A 223 14.31 20.89 26.79
C THR A 223 14.61 19.81 25.74
N PRO A 224 14.93 18.57 26.15
CA PRO A 224 15.09 17.45 25.22
C PRO A 224 13.81 17.24 24.40
N PHE A 225 13.95 17.04 23.08
CA PHE A 225 12.79 16.84 22.20
C PHE A 225 11.88 15.69 22.64
N GLU A 226 12.44 14.63 23.23
CA GLU A 226 11.68 13.50 23.80
C GLU A 226 10.70 13.93 24.90
N ALA A 227 11.11 14.87 25.77
CA ALA A 227 10.22 15.41 26.80
C ALA A 227 9.03 16.13 26.15
N ARG A 228 9.29 16.96 25.14
CA ARG A 228 8.23 17.66 24.37
C ARG A 228 7.29 16.69 23.65
N VAL A 229 7.82 15.61 23.08
CA VAL A 229 6.98 14.56 22.46
C VAL A 229 6.01 13.97 23.49
N SER A 230 6.48 13.69 24.72
CA SER A 230 5.63 13.16 25.79
C SER A 230 4.60 14.18 26.33
N GLU A 231 4.93 15.47 26.25
CA GLU A 231 4.02 16.57 26.58
C GLU A 231 2.90 16.72 25.55
N GLU A 232 3.18 16.47 24.26
CA GLU A 232 2.25 16.68 23.14
C GLU A 232 1.44 15.43 22.76
N LEU A 233 2.01 14.23 22.96
CA LEU A 233 1.39 12.96 22.56
C LEU A 233 1.09 12.08 23.77
N TYR A 234 -0.08 11.46 23.76
CA TYR A 234 -0.36 10.33 24.64
C TYR A 234 0.55 9.15 24.32
N SER A 235 0.87 8.37 25.35
CA SER A 235 1.64 7.13 25.22
C SER A 235 1.03 6.21 24.15
N ALA A 236 1.91 5.58 23.37
CA ALA A 236 1.58 4.52 22.42
C ALA A 236 0.73 3.39 23.02
N TRP A 237 0.90 3.14 24.33
CA TRP A 237 0.19 2.10 25.09
C TRP A 237 -1.06 2.62 25.81
N GLY A 238 -1.44 3.88 25.58
CA GLY A 238 -2.71 4.41 26.07
C GLY A 238 -3.90 3.72 25.43
N ARG A 239 -5.06 3.71 26.11
CA ARG A 239 -6.28 3.03 25.68
C ARG A 239 -6.65 3.31 24.22
N ARG A 240 -6.56 4.57 23.78
CA ARG A 240 -6.86 5.00 22.40
C ARG A 240 -5.94 4.35 21.36
N GLY A 241 -4.63 4.35 21.64
CA GLY A 241 -3.62 3.74 20.77
C GLY A 241 -3.80 2.23 20.68
N VAL A 242 -4.03 1.57 21.83
CA VAL A 242 -4.24 0.11 21.87
C VAL A 242 -5.47 -0.29 21.05
N ILE A 243 -6.62 0.39 21.22
CA ILE A 243 -7.85 0.08 20.47
C ILE A 243 -7.61 0.22 18.95
N PHE A 244 -6.99 1.31 18.51
CA PHE A 244 -6.73 1.55 17.09
C PHE A 244 -5.76 0.51 16.50
N ARG A 245 -4.69 0.19 17.22
CA ARG A 245 -3.68 -0.80 16.80
C ARG A 245 -4.24 -2.21 16.74
N SER A 246 -5.07 -2.59 17.71
CA SER A 246 -5.80 -3.86 17.69
C SER A 246 -6.71 -3.93 16.45
N TRP A 247 -7.50 -2.89 16.19
CA TRP A 247 -8.33 -2.81 14.98
C TRP A 247 -7.49 -2.93 13.69
N TRP A 248 -6.34 -2.26 13.64
CA TRP A 248 -5.42 -2.31 12.50
C TRP A 248 -4.88 -3.74 12.26
N ILE A 249 -4.34 -4.36 13.31
CA ILE A 249 -3.78 -5.73 13.24
C ILE A 249 -4.87 -6.71 12.84
N CYS A 250 -6.07 -6.63 13.43
CA CYS A 250 -7.20 -7.50 13.05
C CYS A 250 -7.60 -7.32 11.59
N SER A 251 -7.60 -6.09 11.07
CA SER A 251 -7.95 -5.81 9.68
C SER A 251 -6.89 -6.37 8.71
N MET A 252 -5.60 -6.19 9.03
CA MET A 252 -4.50 -6.78 8.26
C MET A 252 -4.49 -8.31 8.33
N ALA A 253 -4.82 -8.89 9.48
CA ALA A 253 -4.97 -10.33 9.66
C ALA A 253 -6.11 -10.88 8.80
N GLY A 254 -7.24 -10.17 8.71
CA GLY A 254 -8.35 -10.54 7.84
C GLY A 254 -7.96 -10.58 6.36
N LEU A 255 -7.24 -9.55 5.89
CA LEU A 255 -6.71 -9.52 4.52
C LEU A 255 -5.71 -10.67 4.24
N ALA A 256 -4.76 -10.87 5.14
CA ALA A 256 -3.77 -11.94 4.99
C ALA A 256 -4.41 -13.34 5.05
N GLY A 257 -5.39 -13.53 5.94
CA GLY A 257 -6.18 -14.76 6.04
C GLY A 257 -6.97 -15.04 4.77
N TYR A 258 -7.62 -14.02 4.20
CA TYR A 258 -8.34 -14.15 2.93
C TYR A 258 -7.42 -14.48 1.75
N ALA A 259 -6.24 -13.84 1.67
CA ALA A 259 -5.27 -14.13 0.62
C ALA A 259 -4.71 -15.56 0.75
N LEU A 260 -4.37 -15.99 1.97
CA LEU A 260 -3.96 -17.37 2.24
C LEU A 260 -5.05 -18.38 1.89
N TYR A 261 -6.29 -18.11 2.28
CA TYR A 261 -7.45 -18.93 1.92
C TYR A 261 -7.58 -19.03 0.39
N SER A 262 -7.60 -17.89 -0.31
CA SER A 262 -7.68 -17.84 -1.78
C SER A 262 -6.53 -18.58 -2.48
N CYS A 263 -5.32 -18.55 -1.91
CA CYS A 263 -4.17 -19.24 -2.47
C CYS A 263 -4.18 -20.74 -2.16
N THR A 264 -4.68 -21.15 -0.99
CA THR A 264 -4.72 -22.55 -0.56
C THR A 264 -5.91 -23.32 -1.11
N ASP A 265 -7.05 -22.67 -1.32
CA ASP A 265 -8.22 -23.22 -2.00
C ASP A 265 -7.81 -23.88 -3.32
N ILE A 266 -7.07 -23.17 -4.16
CA ILE A 266 -6.46 -23.70 -5.40
C ILE A 266 -5.67 -24.98 -5.19
N LEU A 267 -4.91 -25.05 -4.10
CA LEU A 267 -3.97 -26.14 -3.83
C LEU A 267 -4.65 -27.37 -3.24
N PHE A 268 -5.78 -27.20 -2.55
CA PHE A 268 -6.33 -28.24 -1.65
C PHE A 268 -7.82 -28.58 -1.85
N THR A 269 -8.66 -27.73 -2.45
CA THR A 269 -10.09 -28.07 -2.62
C THR A 269 -10.37 -28.98 -3.81
N THR A 270 -11.52 -29.65 -3.75
CA THR A 270 -11.96 -30.69 -4.68
C THR A 270 -12.32 -30.10 -6.03
N TRP A 271 -11.34 -30.10 -6.92
CA TRP A 271 -11.50 -29.67 -8.31
C TRP A 271 -12.64 -30.39 -9.00
N VAL A 272 -13.51 -29.61 -9.66
CA VAL A 272 -14.43 -30.14 -10.66
C VAL A 272 -13.58 -30.69 -11.82
N PRO A 273 -13.73 -31.96 -12.21
CA PRO A 273 -12.99 -32.52 -13.33
C PRO A 273 -13.24 -31.71 -14.60
N GLY A 274 -12.20 -31.03 -15.11
CA GLY A 274 -12.26 -30.23 -16.34
C GLY A 274 -11.83 -28.77 -16.20
N ASP A 275 -11.80 -28.23 -14.98
CA ASP A 275 -11.31 -26.87 -14.74
C ASP A 275 -9.78 -26.82 -14.68
N CYS A 276 -9.20 -25.77 -15.26
CA CYS A 276 -7.77 -25.49 -15.18
C CYS A 276 -7.55 -24.04 -14.73
N ILE A 277 -6.42 -23.76 -14.06
CA ILE A 277 -6.04 -22.40 -13.65
C ILE A 277 -5.05 -21.81 -14.64
N TYR A 278 -5.32 -20.56 -15.02
CA TYR A 278 -4.41 -19.71 -15.79
C TYR A 278 -3.20 -19.30 -14.94
N ALA A 279 -2.04 -19.18 -15.56
CA ALA A 279 -0.80 -18.86 -14.86
C ALA A 279 -0.83 -17.43 -14.29
N SER A 280 -1.51 -16.49 -14.95
CA SER A 280 -1.74 -15.13 -14.45
C SER A 280 -2.52 -15.12 -13.12
N ASN A 281 -3.62 -15.87 -13.04
CA ASN A 281 -4.45 -15.96 -11.83
C ASN A 281 -3.66 -16.58 -10.67
N LEU A 282 -2.88 -17.64 -10.93
CA LEU A 282 -1.98 -18.19 -9.93
C LEU A 282 -0.95 -17.16 -9.46
N LEU A 283 -0.33 -16.45 -10.39
CA LEU A 283 0.71 -15.46 -10.07
C LEU A 283 0.15 -14.24 -9.32
N GLU A 284 -1.06 -13.79 -9.66
CA GLU A 284 -1.80 -12.75 -8.94
C GLU A 284 -2.05 -13.17 -7.49
N ARG A 285 -2.61 -14.38 -7.28
CA ARG A 285 -2.88 -14.89 -5.93
C ARG A 285 -1.62 -15.08 -5.11
N VAL A 286 -0.54 -15.58 -5.71
CA VAL A 286 0.78 -15.66 -5.07
C VAL A 286 1.30 -14.27 -4.71
N PHE A 287 1.25 -13.31 -5.64
CA PHE A 287 1.67 -11.93 -5.43
C PHE A 287 0.94 -11.29 -4.24
N TYR A 288 -0.39 -11.35 -4.21
CA TYR A 288 -1.16 -10.77 -3.11
C TYR A 288 -1.05 -11.53 -1.79
N THR A 289 -0.84 -12.85 -1.84
CA THR A 289 -0.54 -13.63 -0.63
C THR A 289 0.79 -13.19 -0.03
N VAL A 290 1.85 -13.12 -0.84
CA VAL A 290 3.16 -12.65 -0.38
C VAL A 290 3.05 -11.21 0.14
N LEU A 291 2.36 -10.32 -0.59
CA LEU A 291 2.17 -8.92 -0.19
C LEU A 291 1.46 -8.81 1.17
N THR A 292 0.29 -9.41 1.31
CA THR A 292 -0.58 -9.24 2.48
C THR A 292 -0.02 -9.95 3.71
N VAL A 293 0.55 -11.15 3.57
CA VAL A 293 1.20 -11.88 4.68
C VAL A 293 2.45 -11.14 5.15
N SER A 294 3.27 -10.64 4.22
CA SER A 294 4.46 -9.84 4.57
C SER A 294 4.06 -8.53 5.25
N ALA A 295 3.08 -7.81 4.71
CA ALA A 295 2.57 -6.58 5.31
C ALA A 295 1.98 -6.84 6.71
N PHE A 296 1.18 -7.89 6.89
CA PHE A 296 0.68 -8.28 8.21
C PHE A 296 1.81 -8.57 9.19
N THR A 297 2.82 -9.34 8.77
CA THR A 297 3.96 -9.72 9.62
C THR A 297 4.77 -8.50 10.04
N ILE A 298 5.14 -7.64 9.07
CA ILE A 298 5.91 -6.42 9.31
C ILE A 298 5.12 -5.48 10.23
N HIS A 299 3.86 -5.21 9.90
CA HIS A 299 3.05 -4.27 10.67
C HIS A 299 2.82 -4.78 12.09
N SER A 300 2.40 -6.03 12.25
CA SER A 300 2.14 -6.62 13.57
C SER A 300 3.40 -6.62 14.43
N PHE A 301 4.55 -7.01 13.87
CA PHE A 301 5.82 -7.02 14.59
C PHE A 301 6.18 -5.63 15.15
N TYR A 302 6.13 -4.59 14.32
CA TYR A 302 6.52 -3.24 14.74
C TYR A 302 5.47 -2.55 15.61
N VAL A 303 4.19 -2.78 15.36
CA VAL A 303 3.09 -2.24 16.18
C VAL A 303 3.11 -2.86 17.58
N LEU A 304 3.27 -4.18 17.69
CA LEU A 304 3.34 -4.89 18.97
C LEU A 304 4.61 -4.54 19.78
N ARG A 305 5.71 -4.19 19.11
CA ARG A 305 6.91 -3.66 19.78
C ARG A 305 6.80 -2.19 20.18
N GLY A 306 5.68 -1.52 19.87
CA GLY A 306 5.52 -0.08 20.12
C GLY A 306 6.42 0.80 19.26
N GLN A 307 6.96 0.28 18.15
CA GLN A 307 7.86 0.97 17.23
C GLN A 307 7.11 1.74 16.13
N SER A 308 5.81 1.95 16.28
CA SER A 308 4.99 2.80 15.38
C SER A 308 5.06 4.29 15.68
N ARG A 309 6.16 4.77 16.26
CA ARG A 309 6.43 6.20 16.53
C ARG A 309 7.00 6.94 15.32
N THR A 310 7.17 6.25 14.20
CA THR A 310 7.63 6.81 12.93
C THR A 310 6.58 6.61 11.85
N THR A 311 6.42 7.59 10.97
CA THR A 311 5.55 7.52 9.78
C THR A 311 6.10 6.61 8.68
N LEU A 312 7.34 6.13 8.85
CA LEU A 312 8.03 5.22 7.96
C LEU A 312 8.13 3.84 8.59
N VAL A 313 8.12 2.79 7.77
CA VAL A 313 8.36 1.43 8.28
C VAL A 313 9.74 1.41 8.93
N PRO A 314 9.91 0.94 10.19
CA PRO A 314 11.20 1.05 10.87
C PRO A 314 12.36 0.33 10.16
N CYS A 315 12.09 -0.69 9.34
CA CYS A 315 13.09 -1.36 8.51
C CYS A 315 13.22 -0.81 7.07
N ILE A 316 12.66 0.36 6.75
CA ILE A 316 12.59 0.86 5.36
C ILE A 316 13.96 0.97 4.67
N GLN A 317 15.01 1.22 5.45
CA GLN A 317 16.39 1.32 4.98
C GLN A 317 17.17 -0.01 5.04
N ALA A 318 16.65 -1.00 5.75
CA ALA A 318 17.33 -2.27 5.91
C ALA A 318 17.43 -3.00 4.56
N MET A 319 18.60 -3.58 4.29
CA MET A 319 18.85 -4.31 3.02
C MET A 319 17.81 -5.41 2.77
N ARG A 320 17.34 -6.09 3.84
CA ARG A 320 16.29 -7.12 3.74
C ARG A 320 14.96 -6.56 3.20
N TYR A 321 14.59 -5.35 3.62
CA TYR A 321 13.36 -4.70 3.14
C TYR A 321 13.49 -4.21 1.70
N LYS A 322 14.69 -3.78 1.30
CA LYS A 322 15.00 -3.45 -0.10
C LYS A 322 14.88 -4.68 -1.00
N ILE A 323 15.48 -5.81 -0.61
CA ILE A 323 15.35 -7.09 -1.33
C ILE A 323 13.87 -7.50 -1.45
N TYR A 324 13.10 -7.42 -0.36
CA TYR A 324 11.66 -7.67 -0.39
C TYR A 324 10.95 -6.75 -1.40
N THR A 325 11.28 -5.47 -1.44
CA THR A 325 10.68 -4.52 -2.38
C THR A 325 11.02 -4.86 -3.84
N TYR A 326 12.28 -5.21 -4.14
CA TYR A 326 12.66 -5.67 -5.47
C TYR A 326 11.94 -6.95 -5.88
N LEU A 327 11.79 -7.91 -4.96
CA LEU A 327 11.03 -9.13 -5.20
C LEU A 327 9.56 -8.83 -5.53
N MET A 328 8.92 -7.93 -4.78
CA MET A 328 7.53 -7.53 -5.05
C MET A 328 7.39 -6.85 -6.42
N MET A 329 8.33 -5.96 -6.79
CA MET A 329 8.33 -5.33 -8.12
C MET A 329 8.51 -6.37 -9.24
N LEU A 330 9.41 -7.33 -9.06
CA LEU A 330 9.61 -8.41 -10.02
C LEU A 330 8.36 -9.29 -10.17
N LEU A 331 7.74 -9.69 -9.07
CA LEU A 331 6.50 -10.48 -9.09
C LEU A 331 5.35 -9.73 -9.78
N ALA A 332 5.22 -8.42 -9.54
CA ALA A 332 4.24 -7.60 -10.24
C ALA A 332 4.51 -7.53 -11.75
N LEU A 333 5.77 -7.34 -12.16
CA LEU A 333 6.15 -7.32 -13.58
C LEU A 333 5.87 -8.66 -14.26
N LEU A 334 6.22 -9.77 -13.60
CA LEU A 334 5.90 -11.11 -14.10
C LEU A 334 4.38 -11.29 -14.21
N GLY A 335 3.62 -10.86 -13.20
CA GLY A 335 2.16 -10.90 -13.18
C GLY A 335 1.55 -10.22 -14.40
N ILE A 336 1.88 -8.94 -14.60
CA ILE A 336 1.43 -8.16 -15.77
C ILE A 336 1.84 -8.84 -17.08
N THR A 337 3.06 -9.36 -17.17
CA THR A 337 3.56 -10.02 -18.39
C THR A 337 2.75 -11.26 -18.71
N PHE A 338 2.51 -12.12 -17.73
CA PHE A 338 1.72 -13.34 -17.92
C PHE A 338 0.26 -13.04 -18.23
N SER A 339 -0.35 -12.10 -17.51
CA SER A 339 -1.70 -11.61 -17.81
C SER A 339 -1.80 -11.06 -19.23
N ALA A 340 -0.82 -10.28 -19.68
CA ALA A 340 -0.84 -9.71 -21.02
C ALA A 340 -0.79 -10.79 -22.11
N VAL A 341 0.07 -11.81 -21.94
CA VAL A 341 0.18 -12.89 -22.93
C VAL A 341 -1.06 -13.79 -22.91
N GLU A 342 -1.64 -14.09 -21.73
CA GLU A 342 -2.83 -14.92 -21.62
C GLU A 342 -4.11 -14.22 -22.11
N THR A 343 -4.23 -12.89 -21.96
CA THR A 343 -5.30 -12.09 -22.57
C THR A 343 -5.15 -11.97 -24.10
N GLY A 344 -4.11 -12.58 -24.70
CA GLY A 344 -3.92 -12.58 -26.15
C GLY A 344 -3.37 -11.27 -26.71
N LEU A 345 -2.73 -10.45 -25.88
CA LEU A 345 -2.10 -9.20 -26.29
C LEU A 345 -0.72 -9.49 -26.92
N GLY A 346 -0.74 -10.21 -28.04
CA GLY A 346 0.43 -10.43 -28.89
C GLY A 346 0.91 -9.11 -29.48
N TRP A 347 2.22 -8.88 -29.40
CA TRP A 347 2.89 -7.66 -29.88
C TRP A 347 2.70 -7.46 -31.40
N PHE A 348 2.42 -6.21 -31.80
CA PHE A 348 2.46 -5.65 -33.16
C PHE A 348 2.52 -6.69 -34.29
N HIS A 349 1.36 -7.18 -34.74
CA HIS A 349 1.28 -7.62 -36.13
C HIS A 349 1.27 -6.35 -36.97
N LEU A 350 2.45 -5.93 -37.44
CA LEU A 350 2.53 -4.98 -38.54
C LEU A 350 1.84 -5.65 -39.72
N ASP A 351 0.65 -5.17 -40.06
CA ASP A 351 -0.01 -5.53 -41.30
C ASP A 351 0.93 -5.18 -42.45
N HIS A 352 1.73 -6.15 -42.90
CA HIS A 352 2.57 -6.03 -44.07
C HIS A 352 1.78 -6.15 -45.39
N ASN A 353 0.46 -6.21 -45.31
CA ASN A 353 -0.42 -6.31 -46.48
C ASN A 353 -1.20 -5.01 -46.68
N GLY A 354 -0.45 -3.99 -47.08
CA GLY A 354 -0.97 -2.77 -47.70
C GLY A 354 -0.24 -2.52 -49.03
N VAL A 355 -0.53 -3.38 -50.02
CA VAL A 355 -0.36 -3.08 -51.45
C VAL A 355 -1.75 -3.08 -52.07
#